data_AF-A0A094GLI1-F1
#
_entry.id   AF-A0A094GLI1-F1
#
_cell.length_a   1.000
_cell.length_b   1.000
_cell.length_c   1.000
_cell.angle_alpha   90.00
_cell.angle_beta   90.00
_cell.angle_gamma   90.00
#
_symmetry.space_group_name_H-M   'P 1'
#
loop_
_entity.id
_entity.type
_entity.pdbx_description
1 polymer ?
#
loop_
_entity_poly.entity_id
_entity_poly.type
_entity_poly.pdbx_seq_one_letter_code
_entity_poly.pdbx_strand_id
1 'polypeptide(L)'
;MSIRARFDTESEHVDLVQPNDGYQYATILATLVAPLSRGNITLTSTDTQDLPIINIPALQSPTDQQVTVASYKRVRQACASSFMQKIIIGDEYYPGASVQTDAQILEAIKGTLQAVWHASSICKMGLSADSMAVVDSHARVYGVKGVRVVDASAFPSLPPGHPRSTIYALAEKIADLIKNGQSYSGSGPHQEQSHTTIDSREFGIPSTPTYTSLHNTWTIFTSCQPGQ
;
A
#
# COMPACT_ATOMS: atom_id res chain seq x y z
N MET A 1 4.16 15.19 -11.22
CA MET A 1 4.58 16.10 -12.30
C MET A 1 3.55 16.00 -13.40
N SER A 2 3.00 17.14 -13.82
CA SER A 2 2.04 17.19 -14.91
C SER A 2 2.65 17.94 -16.09
N ILE A 3 2.42 17.43 -17.29
CA ILE A 3 2.90 17.97 -18.56
C ILE A 3 1.71 18.08 -19.52
N ARG A 4 1.73 19.09 -20.38
CA ARG A 4 0.84 19.10 -21.54
C ARG A 4 1.34 18.09 -22.56
N ALA A 5 0.43 17.30 -23.10
CA ALA A 5 0.71 16.25 -24.07
C ALA A 5 -0.33 16.26 -25.19
N ARG A 6 0.01 15.72 -26.36
CA ARG A 6 -0.94 15.47 -27.45
C ARG A 6 -1.31 13.99 -27.47
N PHE A 7 -2.60 13.69 -27.35
CA PHE A 7 -3.19 12.37 -27.48
C PHE A 7 -4.38 12.43 -28.44
N ASP A 8 -4.44 11.56 -29.43
CA ASP A 8 -5.64 11.46 -30.27
C ASP A 8 -6.69 10.61 -29.53
N THR A 9 -7.59 11.26 -28.78
CA THR A 9 -8.72 10.56 -28.13
C THR A 9 -9.97 11.43 -28.14
N GLU A 10 -11.00 10.98 -28.86
CA GLU A 10 -12.39 11.43 -28.68
C GLU A 10 -12.99 10.72 -27.46
N SER A 11 -13.19 11.42 -26.36
CA SER A 11 -14.19 11.03 -25.33
C SER A 11 -14.37 12.14 -24.29
N GLU A 12 -15.63 12.43 -23.98
CA GLU A 12 -16.08 13.40 -22.98
C GLU A 12 -15.90 12.91 -21.51
N HIS A 13 -15.51 13.87 -20.67
CA HIS A 13 -15.66 14.01 -19.21
C HIS A 13 -15.20 12.91 -18.22
N VAL A 14 -14.17 13.25 -17.41
CA VAL A 14 -14.11 13.01 -15.95
C VAL A 14 -13.38 14.20 -15.27
N ASP A 15 -14.07 14.93 -14.39
CA ASP A 15 -13.55 16.07 -13.63
C ASP A 15 -12.55 15.65 -12.53
N LEU A 16 -11.29 15.57 -12.91
CA LEU A 16 -10.17 16.03 -12.08
C LEU A 16 -9.83 17.42 -12.60
N VAL A 17 -9.50 18.41 -11.77
CA VAL A 17 -9.26 19.82 -12.16
C VAL A 17 -8.22 19.92 -13.29
N GLN A 18 -8.67 19.75 -14.52
CA GLN A 18 -7.91 19.80 -15.75
C GLN A 18 -8.11 21.21 -16.30
N PRO A 19 -7.05 21.90 -16.71
CA PRO A 19 -7.20 23.22 -17.33
C PRO A 19 -8.10 23.12 -18.55
N ASN A 20 -9.12 23.99 -18.62
CA ASN A 20 -10.01 24.07 -19.76
C ASN A 20 -9.42 24.99 -20.85
N ASP A 21 -8.21 24.68 -21.29
CA ASP A 21 -7.46 25.47 -22.27
C ASP A 21 -7.33 24.76 -23.65
N GLY A 22 -8.06 23.65 -23.82
CA GLY A 22 -8.08 22.87 -25.06
C GLY A 22 -6.86 21.96 -25.26
N TYR A 23 -5.95 21.87 -24.29
CA TYR A 23 -4.84 20.93 -24.32
C TYR A 23 -5.15 19.68 -23.49
N GLN A 24 -4.45 18.58 -23.80
CA GLN A 24 -4.47 17.38 -22.98
C GLN A 24 -3.26 17.34 -22.07
N TYR A 25 -3.38 16.60 -20.98
CA TYR A 25 -2.36 16.52 -19.94
C TYR A 25 -2.03 15.07 -19.63
N ALA A 26 -0.74 14.82 -19.41
CA ALA A 26 -0.24 13.60 -18.81
C ALA A 26 0.34 13.92 -17.44
N THR A 27 0.10 13.03 -16.48
CA THR A 27 0.70 13.13 -15.15
C THR A 27 1.51 11.88 -14.87
N ILE A 28 2.78 12.08 -14.55
CA ILE A 28 3.64 11.01 -14.04
C ILE A 28 3.63 11.11 -12.52
N LEU A 29 3.13 10.04 -11.89
CA LEU A 29 3.07 9.88 -10.44
C LEU A 29 4.28 9.07 -9.99
N ALA A 30 5.13 9.69 -9.17
CA ALA A 30 6.17 8.99 -8.44
C ALA A 30 5.65 8.67 -7.04
N THR A 31 5.75 7.41 -6.62
CA THR A 31 5.22 6.94 -5.34
C THR A 31 6.33 6.27 -4.54
N LEU A 32 6.40 6.58 -3.23
CA LEU A 32 7.20 5.81 -2.29
C LEU A 32 6.49 4.48 -1.99
N VAL A 33 7.07 3.37 -2.47
CA VAL A 33 6.50 2.02 -2.28
C VAL A 33 6.91 1.37 -0.97
N ALA A 34 7.96 1.87 -0.32
CA ALA A 34 8.47 1.37 0.96
C ALA A 34 8.88 2.55 1.86
N PRO A 35 7.92 3.41 2.29
CA PRO A 35 8.23 4.55 3.14
C PRO A 35 8.77 4.10 4.50
N LEU A 36 9.66 4.89 5.10
CA LEU A 36 10.16 4.69 6.46
C LEU A 36 9.33 5.42 7.51
N SER A 37 8.61 6.48 7.13
CA SER A 37 7.67 7.17 8.00
C SER A 37 6.58 6.20 8.49
N ARG A 38 6.16 6.32 9.75
CA ARG A 38 5.16 5.46 10.38
C ARG A 38 4.07 6.31 11.02
N GLY A 39 2.82 5.96 10.74
CA GLY A 39 1.64 6.57 11.33
C GLY A 39 1.03 5.75 12.45
N ASN A 40 -0.11 6.20 12.93
CA ASN A 40 -0.92 5.46 13.89
C ASN A 40 -2.41 5.66 13.61
N ILE A 41 -3.21 4.75 14.14
CA ILE A 41 -4.67 4.83 14.17
C ILE A 41 -5.08 4.67 15.63
N THR A 42 -5.88 5.60 16.13
CA THR A 42 -6.33 5.60 17.52
C THR A 42 -7.84 5.81 17.60
N LEU A 43 -8.48 5.09 18.52
CA LEU A 43 -9.90 5.30 18.80
C LEU A 43 -10.12 6.66 19.47
N THR A 44 -11.22 7.30 19.13
CA THR A 44 -11.69 8.56 19.74
C THR A 44 -12.56 8.30 20.97
N SER A 45 -13.35 7.22 20.94
CA SER A 45 -14.30 6.84 21.97
C SER A 45 -14.47 5.32 22.03
N THR A 46 -15.41 4.86 22.86
CA THR A 46 -15.85 3.45 22.92
C THR A 46 -17.02 3.14 21.98
N ASP A 47 -17.57 4.13 21.27
CA ASP A 47 -18.65 3.93 20.30
C ASP A 47 -18.06 3.48 18.96
N THR A 48 -18.60 2.39 18.40
CA THR A 48 -18.15 1.84 17.11
C THR A 48 -18.54 2.71 15.91
N GLN A 49 -19.47 3.65 16.09
CA GLN A 49 -19.90 4.59 15.06
C GLN A 49 -18.96 5.79 14.93
N ASP A 50 -18.13 6.04 15.94
CA ASP A 50 -17.15 7.12 15.91
C ASP A 50 -15.95 6.71 15.05
N LEU A 51 -15.65 7.53 14.03
CA LEU A 51 -14.50 7.29 13.17
C LEU A 51 -13.19 7.40 13.97
N PRO A 52 -12.22 6.51 13.72
CA PRO A 52 -10.93 6.59 14.38
C PRO A 52 -10.13 7.80 13.88
N ILE A 53 -9.23 8.31 14.73
CA ILE A 53 -8.23 9.28 14.30
C ILE A 53 -7.16 8.53 13.52
N ILE A 54 -6.94 8.95 12.27
CA ILE A 54 -5.90 8.41 11.40
C ILE A 54 -4.81 9.48 11.27
N ASN A 55 -3.64 9.19 11.83
CA ASN A 55 -2.47 10.05 11.71
C ASN A 55 -1.47 9.46 10.71
N ILE A 56 -1.30 10.12 9.56
CA ILE A 56 -0.37 9.73 8.50
C ILE A 56 0.71 10.80 8.38
N PRO A 57 1.79 10.71 9.17
CA PRO A 57 2.88 11.68 9.14
C PRO A 57 3.80 11.40 7.95
N ALA A 58 3.29 11.60 6.74
CA ALA A 58 4.02 11.31 5.52
C ALA A 58 5.23 12.24 5.37
N LEU A 59 6.33 11.71 4.82
CA LEU A 59 7.60 12.42 4.64
C LEU A 59 8.23 12.95 5.94
N GLN A 60 7.96 12.35 7.11
CA GLN A 60 8.69 12.68 8.34
C GLN A 60 10.15 12.20 8.28
N SER A 61 10.40 11.03 7.71
CA SER A 61 11.75 10.49 7.57
C SER A 61 12.58 11.32 6.58
N PRO A 62 13.82 11.75 6.93
CA PRO A 62 14.72 12.42 6.00
C PRO A 62 15.00 11.57 4.74
N THR A 63 15.05 10.24 4.89
CA THR A 63 15.24 9.33 3.76
C THR A 63 14.05 9.37 2.80
N ASP A 64 12.82 9.39 3.32
CA ASP A 64 11.62 9.48 2.49
C ASP A 64 11.63 10.79 1.69
N GLN A 65 12.03 11.90 2.32
CA GLN A 65 12.16 13.21 1.65
C GLN A 65 13.20 13.15 0.52
N GLN A 66 14.40 12.62 0.80
CA GLN A 66 15.48 12.50 -0.19
C GLN A 66 15.09 11.62 -1.38
N VAL A 67 14.51 10.44 -1.13
CA VAL A 67 14.08 9.52 -2.18
C VAL A 67 12.97 10.15 -3.02
N THR A 68 12.05 10.86 -2.39
CA THR A 68 10.95 11.53 -3.09
C THR A 68 11.47 12.64 -4.00
N VAL A 69 12.36 13.50 -3.53
CA VAL A 69 13.00 14.54 -4.36
C VAL A 69 13.80 13.91 -5.51
N ALA A 70 14.59 12.85 -5.23
CA ALA A 70 15.34 12.15 -6.27
C ALA A 70 14.43 11.52 -7.32
N SER A 71 13.31 10.91 -6.90
CA SER A 71 12.31 10.32 -7.80
C SER A 71 11.70 11.38 -8.71
N TYR A 72 11.39 12.56 -8.18
CA TYR A 72 10.85 13.67 -8.94
C TYR A 72 11.85 14.21 -9.97
N LYS A 73 13.12 14.39 -9.58
CA LYS A 73 14.20 14.76 -10.52
C LYS A 73 14.36 13.72 -11.63
N ARG A 74 14.22 12.43 -11.30
CA ARG A 74 14.26 11.34 -12.27
C ARG A 74 13.10 11.40 -13.26
N VAL A 75 11.89 11.76 -12.80
CA VAL A 75 10.73 11.99 -13.68
C VAL A 75 10.99 13.15 -14.63
N ARG A 76 11.53 14.28 -14.16
CA ARG A 76 11.94 15.40 -15.03
C ARG A 76 12.96 14.98 -16.08
N GLN A 77 13.97 14.21 -15.68
CA GLN A 77 14.97 13.67 -16.62
C GLN A 77 14.33 12.76 -17.68
N ALA A 78 13.34 11.94 -17.30
CA ALA A 78 12.60 11.11 -18.25
C ALA A 78 11.81 11.96 -19.25
N CYS A 79 11.11 13.01 -18.77
CA CYS A 79 10.40 13.98 -19.61
C CYS A 79 11.33 14.76 -20.55
N ALA A 80 12.58 14.99 -20.15
CA ALA A 80 13.60 15.64 -20.99
C ALA A 80 14.23 14.71 -22.06
N SER A 81 13.86 13.42 -22.09
CA SER A 81 14.37 12.49 -23.09
C SER A 81 13.89 12.84 -24.51
N SER A 82 14.69 12.52 -25.52
CA SER A 82 14.39 12.80 -26.93
C SER A 82 13.08 12.17 -27.44
N PHE A 83 12.61 11.09 -26.80
CA PHE A 83 11.32 10.49 -27.09
C PHE A 83 10.18 11.31 -26.48
N MET A 84 10.28 11.64 -25.19
CA MET A 84 9.24 12.40 -24.48
C MET A 84 9.08 13.82 -25.04
N GLN A 85 10.16 14.45 -25.49
CA GLN A 85 10.10 15.78 -26.12
C GLN A 85 9.30 15.81 -27.43
N LYS A 86 9.01 14.67 -28.06
CA LYS A 86 8.14 14.61 -29.25
C LYS A 86 6.65 14.67 -28.90
N ILE A 87 6.29 14.36 -27.66
CA ILE A 87 4.88 14.31 -27.21
C ILE A 87 4.51 15.46 -26.28
N ILE A 88 5.49 16.05 -25.59
CA ILE A 88 5.28 17.17 -24.66
C ILE A 88 5.12 18.47 -25.45
N ILE A 89 4.12 19.27 -25.06
CA ILE A 89 3.90 20.61 -25.62
C ILE A 89 4.25 21.66 -24.57
N GLY A 90 5.26 22.48 -24.85
CA GLY A 90 5.70 23.55 -23.96
C GLY A 90 6.39 23.03 -22.70
N ASP A 91 6.36 23.83 -21.64
CA ASP A 91 7.04 23.53 -20.38
C ASP A 91 6.22 22.63 -19.45
N GLU A 92 6.88 22.15 -18.39
CA GLU A 92 6.22 21.49 -17.27
C GLU A 92 5.06 22.34 -16.74
N TYR A 93 3.88 21.73 -16.63
CA TYR A 93 2.68 22.43 -16.16
C TYR A 93 2.69 22.61 -14.64
N TYR A 94 2.93 21.52 -13.91
CA TYR A 94 2.96 21.55 -12.44
C TYR A 94 4.10 20.69 -11.89
N PRO A 95 4.88 21.19 -10.91
CA PRO A 95 4.86 22.52 -10.29
C PRO A 95 5.47 23.65 -11.13
N GLY A 96 6.02 23.32 -12.31
CA GLY A 96 6.54 24.27 -13.27
C GLY A 96 8.06 24.47 -13.22
N ALA A 97 8.59 25.14 -14.24
CA ALA A 97 10.03 25.30 -14.46
C ALA A 97 10.74 26.22 -13.44
N SER A 98 10.02 27.00 -12.65
CA SER A 98 10.63 27.87 -11.63
C SER A 98 11.09 27.13 -10.37
N VAL A 99 10.55 25.93 -10.11
CA VAL A 99 10.89 25.09 -8.96
C VAL A 99 12.11 24.25 -9.32
N GLN A 100 13.29 24.55 -8.77
CA GLN A 100 14.54 23.90 -9.17
C GLN A 100 15.33 23.29 -8.01
N THR A 101 15.33 23.94 -6.85
CA THR A 101 16.11 23.45 -5.69
C THR A 101 15.39 22.29 -5.00
N ASP A 102 16.15 21.42 -4.33
CA ASP A 102 15.61 20.27 -3.59
C ASP A 102 14.58 20.71 -2.54
N ALA A 103 14.80 21.86 -1.89
CA ALA A 103 13.88 22.44 -0.92
C ALA A 103 12.55 22.89 -1.59
N GLN A 104 12.63 23.58 -2.74
CA GLN A 104 11.44 24.00 -3.48
C GLN A 104 10.65 22.79 -4.00
N ILE A 105 11.36 21.77 -4.52
CA ILE A 105 10.75 20.53 -4.99
C ILE A 105 10.04 19.82 -3.84
N LEU A 106 10.71 19.67 -2.70
CA LEU A 106 10.14 19.02 -1.53
C LEU A 106 8.88 19.75 -1.04
N GLU A 107 8.89 21.08 -1.02
CA GLU A 107 7.73 21.88 -0.61
C GLU A 107 6.55 21.72 -1.58
N ALA A 108 6.81 21.75 -2.89
CA ALA A 108 5.78 21.48 -3.90
C ALA A 108 5.17 20.08 -3.74
N ILE A 109 6.00 19.09 -3.43
CA ILE A 109 5.55 17.72 -3.19
C ILE A 109 4.70 17.63 -1.92
N LYS A 110 5.10 18.28 -0.81
CA LYS A 110 4.31 18.32 0.42
C LYS A 110 2.92 18.91 0.19
N GLY A 111 2.81 19.93 -0.66
CA GLY A 111 1.54 20.56 -1.02
C GLY A 111 0.60 19.69 -1.88
N THR A 112 1.12 18.62 -2.51
CA THR A 112 0.35 17.76 -3.43
C THR A 112 0.38 16.28 -3.06
N LEU A 113 0.93 15.97 -1.90
CA LEU A 113 1.10 14.60 -1.45
C LEU A 113 -0.27 13.94 -1.26
N GLN A 114 -0.43 12.75 -1.81
CA GLN A 114 -1.65 11.96 -1.71
C GLN A 114 -1.32 10.51 -1.37
N ALA A 115 -2.23 9.87 -0.64
CA ALA A 115 -2.15 8.44 -0.36
C ALA A 115 -2.53 7.63 -1.61
N VAL A 116 -1.83 6.51 -1.84
CA VAL A 116 -2.19 5.53 -2.89
C VAL A 116 -3.08 4.40 -2.37
N TRP A 117 -3.82 4.65 -1.28
CA TRP A 117 -4.78 3.71 -0.66
C TRP A 117 -4.19 2.35 -0.24
N HIS A 118 -2.93 2.32 0.19
CA HIS A 118 -2.23 1.11 0.66
C HIS A 118 -1.96 1.12 2.18
N ALA A 119 -2.96 1.51 2.99
CA ALA A 119 -2.83 1.43 4.45
C ALA A 119 -2.62 -0.02 4.90
N SER A 120 -1.65 -0.25 5.79
CA SER A 120 -1.20 -1.59 6.17
C SER A 120 -0.40 -1.57 7.47
N SER A 121 -0.03 -2.76 7.94
CA SER A 121 0.93 -2.95 9.04
C SER A 121 0.51 -2.42 10.42
N ILE A 122 -0.78 -2.20 10.68
CA ILE A 122 -1.30 -1.72 11.98
C ILE A 122 -1.52 -2.84 13.01
N CYS A 123 -1.61 -4.10 12.57
CA CYS A 123 -1.70 -5.30 13.42
C CYS A 123 -0.51 -6.22 13.12
N LYS A 124 0.69 -5.64 13.19
CA LYS A 124 1.96 -6.25 12.76
C LYS A 124 2.11 -7.71 13.21
N MET A 125 2.38 -8.58 12.25
CA MET A 125 2.88 -9.92 12.49
C MET A 125 4.33 -9.86 13.00
N GLY A 126 4.66 -10.65 14.03
CA GLY A 126 6.00 -10.66 14.60
C GLY A 126 6.23 -11.77 15.61
N LEU A 127 7.45 -11.82 16.13
CA LEU A 127 7.85 -12.73 17.20
C LEU A 127 7.21 -12.30 18.53
N SER A 128 7.01 -13.24 19.46
CA SER A 128 6.44 -12.94 20.78
C SER A 128 7.30 -12.00 21.63
N ALA A 129 8.60 -11.89 21.32
CA ALA A 129 9.52 -10.95 21.97
C ALA A 129 9.47 -9.53 21.38
N ASP A 130 8.82 -9.34 20.23
CA ASP A 130 8.63 -8.02 19.62
C ASP A 130 7.45 -7.32 20.31
N SER A 131 7.73 -6.26 21.07
CA SER A 131 6.73 -5.50 21.80
C SER A 131 5.69 -4.81 20.92
N MET A 132 5.95 -4.68 19.61
CA MET A 132 5.03 -4.10 18.63
C MET A 132 4.23 -5.16 17.86
N ALA A 133 4.47 -6.45 18.09
CA ALA A 133 3.75 -7.52 17.41
C ALA A 133 2.34 -7.71 18.00
N VAL A 134 1.35 -7.78 17.12
CA VAL A 134 -0.07 -8.00 17.47
C VAL A 134 -0.49 -9.43 17.15
N VAL A 135 0.06 -10.00 16.07
CA VAL A 135 -0.21 -11.37 15.66
C VAL A 135 1.07 -12.18 15.47
N ASP A 136 0.97 -13.50 15.62
CA ASP A 136 2.07 -14.42 15.32
C ASP A 136 2.14 -14.84 13.85
N SER A 137 3.09 -15.72 13.50
CA SER A 137 3.29 -16.25 12.14
C SER A 137 2.11 -17.01 11.55
N HIS A 138 1.13 -17.39 12.37
CA HIS A 138 -0.11 -18.04 11.96
C HIS A 138 -1.29 -17.06 11.96
N ALA A 139 -1.01 -15.76 12.02
CA ALA A 139 -1.97 -14.66 12.10
C ALA A 139 -2.86 -14.69 13.35
N ARG A 140 -2.45 -15.39 14.42
CA ARG A 140 -3.20 -15.49 15.68
C ARG A 140 -2.92 -14.28 16.55
N VAL A 141 -3.96 -13.69 17.13
CA VAL A 141 -3.82 -12.52 18.02
C VAL A 141 -3.19 -12.94 19.34
N TYR A 142 -2.14 -12.25 19.76
CA TYR A 142 -1.53 -12.52 21.06
C TYR A 142 -2.51 -12.24 22.21
N GLY A 143 -2.56 -13.14 23.19
CA GLY A 143 -3.41 -13.02 24.38
C GLY A 143 -4.88 -13.39 24.19
N VAL A 144 -5.33 -13.73 22.97
CA VAL A 144 -6.73 -14.07 22.68
C VAL A 144 -6.82 -15.41 21.95
N LYS A 145 -7.80 -16.25 22.34
CA LYS A 145 -8.03 -17.55 21.69
C LYS A 145 -9.07 -17.43 20.57
N GLY A 146 -8.85 -18.17 19.48
CA GLY A 146 -9.84 -18.29 18.40
C GLY A 146 -9.98 -17.05 17.50
N VAL A 147 -9.10 -16.06 17.62
CA VAL A 147 -9.13 -14.82 16.82
C VAL A 147 -7.87 -14.73 15.96
N ARG A 148 -8.04 -14.36 14.68
CA ARG A 148 -6.97 -14.11 13.72
C ARG A 148 -7.22 -12.80 12.97
N VAL A 149 -6.14 -12.18 12.48
CA VAL A 149 -6.19 -10.99 11.61
C VAL A 149 -5.58 -11.34 10.26
N VAL A 150 -6.38 -11.35 9.20
CA VAL A 150 -5.97 -11.83 7.87
C VAL A 150 -6.31 -10.78 6.80
N ASP A 151 -5.57 -9.67 6.84
CA ASP A 151 -5.67 -8.58 5.89
C ASP A 151 -4.33 -7.83 5.78
N ALA A 152 -4.30 -6.67 5.12
CA ALA A 152 -3.09 -5.86 4.95
C ALA A 152 -2.48 -5.36 6.28
N SER A 153 -3.25 -5.30 7.36
CA SER A 153 -2.77 -4.86 8.67
C SER A 153 -1.77 -5.83 9.29
N ALA A 154 -1.86 -7.12 8.94
CA ALA A 154 -1.01 -8.16 9.50
C ALA A 154 0.42 -8.13 8.95
N PHE A 155 0.67 -7.47 7.82
CA PHE A 155 2.03 -7.39 7.28
C PHE A 155 2.97 -6.66 8.26
N PRO A 156 4.20 -7.16 8.51
CA PRO A 156 5.16 -6.43 9.33
C PRO A 156 5.64 -5.13 8.68
N SER A 157 5.73 -5.16 7.35
CA SER A 157 5.88 -4.04 6.46
C SER A 157 5.22 -4.40 5.13
N LEU A 158 4.63 -3.42 4.45
CA LEU A 158 4.01 -3.66 3.16
C LEU A 158 5.08 -4.04 2.12
N PRO A 159 4.93 -5.17 1.40
CA PRO A 159 5.78 -5.46 0.27
C PRO A 159 5.64 -4.39 -0.83
N PRO A 160 6.72 -4.07 -1.58
CA PRO A 160 6.63 -3.10 -2.67
C PRO A 160 5.62 -3.51 -3.74
N GLY A 161 4.72 -2.60 -4.11
CA GLY A 161 3.72 -2.79 -5.17
C GLY A 161 2.28 -2.61 -4.68
N HIS A 162 1.32 -3.01 -5.53
CA HIS A 162 -0.09 -3.03 -5.14
C HIS A 162 -0.36 -4.24 -4.24
N PRO A 163 -0.97 -4.06 -3.05
CA PRO A 163 -1.01 -5.11 -2.03
C PRO A 163 -2.07 -6.19 -2.30
N ARG A 164 -2.88 -6.05 -3.36
CA ARG A 164 -4.00 -6.96 -3.60
C ARG A 164 -3.56 -8.41 -3.69
N SER A 165 -2.54 -8.70 -4.49
CA SER A 165 -2.03 -10.07 -4.66
C SER A 165 -1.38 -10.61 -3.39
N THR A 166 -0.68 -9.77 -2.63
CA THR A 166 -0.04 -10.20 -1.37
C THR A 166 -1.08 -10.49 -0.29
N ILE A 167 -2.18 -9.73 -0.25
CA ILE A 167 -3.31 -10.00 0.64
C ILE A 167 -3.96 -11.33 0.29
N TYR A 168 -4.21 -11.62 -1.00
CA TYR A 168 -4.74 -12.92 -1.41
C TYR A 168 -3.80 -14.06 -1.03
N ALA A 169 -2.50 -13.92 -1.27
CA ALA A 169 -1.52 -14.93 -0.88
C ALA A 169 -1.50 -15.19 0.63
N LEU A 170 -1.59 -14.14 1.46
CA LEU A 170 -1.71 -14.27 2.91
C LEU A 170 -3.00 -15.00 3.29
N ALA A 171 -4.13 -14.59 2.71
CA ALA A 171 -5.44 -15.18 3.00
C ALA A 171 -5.48 -16.68 2.65
N GLU A 172 -5.01 -17.06 1.46
CA GLU A 172 -4.92 -18.45 1.03
C GLU A 172 -4.01 -19.28 1.95
N LYS A 173 -2.84 -18.72 2.31
CA LYS A 173 -1.91 -19.40 3.21
C LYS A 173 -2.51 -19.65 4.59
N ILE A 174 -3.17 -18.65 5.17
CA ILE A 174 -3.80 -18.79 6.49
C ILE A 174 -5.03 -19.71 6.42
N ALA A 175 -5.81 -19.66 5.34
CA ALA A 175 -6.94 -20.56 5.12
C ALA A 175 -6.49 -22.04 5.05
N ASP A 176 -5.39 -22.33 4.35
CA ASP A 176 -4.80 -23.67 4.31
C ASP A 176 -4.36 -24.14 5.70
N LEU A 177 -3.71 -23.29 6.48
CA LEU A 177 -3.33 -23.60 7.87
C LEU A 177 -4.54 -23.89 8.77
N ILE A 178 -5.65 -23.16 8.58
CA ILE A 178 -6.90 -23.40 9.30
C ILE A 178 -7.49 -24.76 8.91
N LYS A 179 -7.55 -25.07 7.61
CA LYS A 179 -8.11 -26.35 7.10
C LYS A 179 -7.29 -27.55 7.55
N ASN A 180 -5.97 -27.43 7.55
CA ASN A 180 -5.06 -28.52 7.93
C ASN A 180 -4.92 -28.71 9.44
N GLY A 181 -5.78 -28.04 10.23
CA GLY A 181 -5.82 -28.23 11.67
C GLY A 181 -4.52 -27.82 12.36
N GLN A 182 -3.74 -26.90 11.79
CA GLN A 182 -2.68 -26.19 12.51
C GLN A 182 -3.35 -25.18 13.46
N SER A 183 -4.01 -25.81 14.44
CA SER A 183 -4.87 -25.25 15.45
C SER A 183 -4.00 -24.85 16.64
N TYR A 184 -4.51 -23.85 17.35
CA TYR A 184 -3.97 -23.24 18.54
C TYR A 184 -3.34 -24.26 19.52
N SER A 185 -2.01 -24.43 19.51
CA SER A 185 -1.28 -24.99 20.65
C SER A 185 -1.16 -23.89 21.69
N GLY A 186 -2.22 -23.72 22.50
CA GLY A 186 -2.15 -22.78 23.61
C GLY A 186 -1.05 -23.21 24.56
N SER A 187 -0.07 -22.37 24.81
CA SER A 187 0.84 -22.59 25.93
C SER A 187 1.30 -21.26 26.51
N GLY A 188 1.30 -21.21 27.84
CA GLY A 188 2.22 -20.38 28.60
C GLY A 188 3.69 -20.71 28.25
N PRO A 189 4.63 -20.29 29.11
CA PRO A 189 5.96 -19.88 28.67
C PRO A 189 6.79 -21.04 28.09
N HIS A 190 7.53 -20.69 27.05
CA HIS A 190 8.62 -21.44 26.42
C HIS A 190 8.30 -22.81 25.82
N GLN A 191 8.24 -22.86 24.48
CA GLN A 191 8.91 -23.92 23.73
C GLN A 191 9.40 -23.38 22.37
N GLU A 192 10.70 -23.54 22.16
CA GLU A 192 11.45 -23.22 20.96
C GLU A 192 10.98 -24.13 19.81
N GLN A 193 10.45 -23.55 18.73
CA GLN A 193 10.02 -24.32 17.56
C GLN A 193 11.16 -24.43 16.54
N SER A 194 11.48 -25.67 16.18
CA SER A 194 12.53 -26.05 15.24
C SER A 194 12.30 -25.48 13.83
N HIS A 195 13.34 -24.84 13.31
CA HIS A 195 13.46 -24.34 11.95
C HIS A 195 13.05 -25.42 10.91
N THR A 196 12.02 -25.14 10.11
CA THR A 196 11.75 -25.92 8.87
C THR A 196 12.03 -25.02 7.68
N THR A 197 13.09 -25.33 6.95
CA THR A 197 13.45 -24.65 5.70
C THR A 197 12.47 -25.08 4.61
N ILE A 198 11.70 -24.14 4.05
CA ILE A 198 10.86 -24.38 2.87
C ILE A 198 11.76 -24.38 1.63
N ASP A 199 11.83 -25.51 0.93
CA ASP A 199 12.57 -25.67 -0.33
C ASP A 199 11.87 -24.88 -1.45
N SER A 200 12.62 -24.03 -2.15
CA SER A 200 12.13 -23.13 -3.20
C SER A 200 11.81 -23.83 -4.53
N ARG A 201 11.89 -25.16 -4.60
CA ARG A 201 11.75 -25.93 -5.84
C ARG A 201 10.35 -26.47 -6.15
N GLU A 202 9.35 -26.27 -5.28
CA GLU A 202 8.00 -26.83 -5.49
C GLU A 202 6.97 -25.89 -6.16
N PHE A 203 7.35 -24.66 -6.55
CA PHE A 203 6.44 -23.78 -7.29
C PHE A 203 6.40 -24.11 -8.79
N GLY A 204 5.69 -25.19 -9.14
CA GLY A 204 5.20 -25.41 -10.50
C GLY A 204 3.95 -24.58 -10.75
N ILE A 205 4.02 -23.56 -11.61
CA ILE A 205 2.89 -22.69 -11.96
C ILE A 205 2.13 -23.32 -13.16
N PRO A 206 0.85 -23.71 -13.01
CA PRO A 206 0.00 -24.02 -14.16
C PRO A 206 -0.54 -22.73 -14.79
N SER A 207 -0.57 -22.68 -16.13
CA SER A 207 -1.08 -21.56 -16.93
C SER A 207 -2.57 -21.30 -16.71
N THR A 208 -2.94 -20.03 -16.51
CA THR A 208 -4.32 -19.54 -16.33
C THR A 208 -5.06 -19.33 -17.67
N PRO A 209 -6.39 -19.50 -17.72
CA PRO A 209 -7.24 -18.80 -18.68
C PRO A 209 -7.77 -17.48 -18.09
N THR A 210 -7.89 -16.50 -18.96
CA THR A 210 -8.39 -15.15 -18.73
C THR A 210 -9.90 -15.12 -18.47
N TYR A 211 -10.34 -14.34 -17.47
CA TYR A 211 -11.68 -13.76 -17.49
C TYR A 211 -11.74 -12.40 -16.78
N THR A 212 -12.48 -11.51 -17.44
CA THR A 212 -12.72 -10.09 -17.21
C THR A 212 -13.84 -9.81 -16.20
N SER A 213 -13.73 -8.66 -15.54
CA SER A 213 -14.83 -7.82 -15.04
C SER A 213 -15.71 -8.39 -13.91
N LEU A 214 -15.78 -7.69 -12.77
CA LEU A 214 -16.97 -6.99 -12.28
C LEU A 214 -16.83 -6.58 -10.80
N HIS A 215 -17.31 -5.36 -10.54
CA HIS A 215 -17.89 -4.76 -9.33
C HIS A 215 -17.28 -5.01 -7.94
N ASN A 216 -16.82 -3.90 -7.35
CA ASN A 216 -16.51 -3.75 -5.94
C ASN A 216 -17.78 -3.85 -5.09
N THR A 217 -17.82 -4.81 -4.17
CA THR A 217 -18.64 -4.74 -2.96
C THR A 217 -17.84 -5.36 -1.82
N TRP A 218 -17.53 -4.56 -0.80
CA TRP A 218 -16.85 -5.03 0.41
C TRP A 218 -17.89 -5.66 1.33
N THR A 219 -17.81 -6.98 1.53
CA THR A 219 -18.59 -7.69 2.55
C THR A 219 -17.63 -8.15 3.64
N ILE A 220 -17.75 -7.57 4.82
CA ILE A 220 -17.15 -8.08 6.05
C ILE A 220 -17.99 -9.30 6.46
N PHE A 221 -17.43 -10.50 6.41
CA PHE A 221 -18.04 -11.67 7.03
C PHE A 221 -17.63 -11.73 8.51
N THR A 222 -18.53 -11.32 9.39
CA THR A 222 -18.51 -11.74 10.79
C THR A 222 -19.36 -13.01 10.92
N SER A 223 -18.73 -14.18 11.02
CA SER A 223 -19.43 -15.37 11.47
C SER A 223 -19.55 -15.31 13.00
N CYS A 224 -20.60 -14.66 13.50
CA CYS A 224 -21.06 -14.85 14.87
C CYS A 224 -21.77 -16.21 14.91
N GLN A 225 -21.17 -17.22 15.53
CA GLN A 225 -21.89 -18.43 15.88
C GLN A 225 -22.69 -18.15 17.16
N PRO A 226 -24.01 -18.38 17.19
CA PRO A 226 -24.79 -18.26 18.40
C PRO A 226 -24.69 -19.55 19.21
N GLY A 227 -24.55 -19.40 20.53
CA GLY A 227 -25.29 -20.27 21.44
C GLY A 227 -24.51 -20.99 22.53
N GLN A 228 -25.02 -20.73 23.75
CA GLN A 228 -25.25 -21.64 24.88
C GLN A 228 -24.07 -22.07 25.75
#